data_AF-A0A962XEX2-F1
#
_entry.id   AF-A0A962XEX2-F1
#
_cell.length_a   1.000
_cell.length_b   1.000
_cell.length_c   1.000
_cell.angle_alpha   90.00
_cell.angle_beta   90.00
_cell.angle_gamma   90.00
#
_symmetry.space_group_name_H-M   'P 1'
#
loop_
_entity.id
_entity.type
_entity.pdbx_description
1 polymer ?
#
loop_
_entity_poly.entity_id
_entity_poly.type
_entity_poly.pdbx_seq_one_letter_code
_entity_poly.pdbx_strand_id
1 'polypeptide(L)' 'HQRLSQAVDDGRLDEIEPLYDSDGNVYEHDDGLRADASLEKLAKLRPVFDRPVGRVTAGNSAQVTDGAAALL' A
#
# COMPACT_ATOMS: atom_id res chain seq x y z
N HIS A 1 3.42 -2.97 -5.51
CA HIS A 1 2.66 -1.90 -6.19
C HIS A 1 2.26 -2.25 -7.62
N GLN A 2 3.16 -2.48 -8.59
CA GLN A 2 2.75 -2.79 -9.98
C GLN A 2 1.78 -3.98 -10.09
N ARG A 3 2.07 -5.11 -9.42
CA ARG A 3 1.16 -6.27 -9.36
C ARG A 3 -0.19 -5.95 -8.72
N LEU A 4 -0.19 -5.13 -7.67
CA LEU A 4 -1.42 -4.71 -6.98
C LEU A 4 -2.25 -3.79 -7.89
N SER A 5 -1.60 -2.85 -8.59
CA SER A 5 -2.27 -2.00 -9.59
C SER A 5 -2.99 -2.85 -10.62
N GLN A 6 -2.30 -3.85 -11.17
CA GLN A 6 -2.91 -4.73 -12.15
C GLN A 6 -4.05 -5.57 -11.55
N ALA A 7 -3.93 -6.04 -10.31
CA ALA A 7 -5.01 -6.77 -9.66
C ALA A 7 -6.26 -5.90 -9.44
N VAL A 8 -6.09 -4.63 -9.08
CA VAL A 8 -7.18 -3.64 -9.00
C VAL A 8 -7.82 -3.43 -10.37
N ASP A 9 -7.00 -3.18 -11.41
CA ASP A 9 -7.47 -2.95 -12.78
C ASP A 9 -8.23 -4.18 -13.34
N ASP A 10 -7.77 -5.39 -12.99
CA ASP A 10 -8.37 -6.65 -13.38
C ASP A 10 -9.59 -7.04 -12.50
N GLY A 11 -9.95 -6.25 -11.48
CA GLY A 11 -11.07 -6.52 -10.58
C GLY A 11 -10.90 -7.77 -9.71
N ARG A 12 -9.66 -8.09 -9.33
CA ARG A 12 -9.29 -9.34 -8.62
C ARG A 12 -9.30 -9.22 -7.09
N LEU A 13 -9.79 -8.12 -6.54
CA LEU A 13 -9.84 -7.87 -5.11
C LEU A 13 -11.27 -8.02 -4.58
N ASP A 14 -11.85 -9.20 -4.75
CA ASP A 14 -13.22 -9.51 -4.31
C ASP A 14 -13.32 -9.80 -2.81
N GLU A 15 -12.19 -9.86 -2.10
CA GLU A 15 -12.10 -10.01 -0.65
C GLU A 15 -12.32 -8.71 0.14
N ILE A 16 -12.34 -7.54 -0.51
CA ILE A 16 -12.47 -6.25 0.16
C ILE A 16 -13.95 -5.93 0.40
N GLU A 17 -14.32 -5.81 1.67
CA GLU A 17 -15.65 -5.36 2.09
C GLU A 17 -15.64 -3.85 2.38
N PRO A 18 -16.59 -3.05 1.82
CA PRO A 18 -16.68 -1.62 2.07
C PRO A 18 -16.83 -1.28 3.56
N LEU A 19 -16.01 -0.34 4.04
CA LEU A 19 -16.08 0.18 5.40
C LEU A 19 -16.72 1.57 5.41
N TYR A 20 -17.52 1.84 6.45
CA TYR A 20 -18.13 3.15 6.68
C TYR A 20 -17.65 3.70 8.01
N ASP A 21 -17.19 4.95 8.03
CA ASP A 21 -16.84 5.62 9.28
C ASP A 21 -18.04 6.34 9.93
N SER A 22 -17.81 6.91 11.11
CA SER A 22 -18.83 7.63 11.87
C SER A 22 -19.33 8.91 11.19
N ASP A 23 -18.57 9.45 10.25
CA ASP A 23 -18.90 10.68 9.51
C ASP A 23 -19.66 10.36 8.21
N GLY A 24 -19.82 9.07 7.90
CA GLY A 24 -20.53 8.59 6.71
C GLY A 24 -19.65 8.47 5.47
N ASN A 25 -18.33 8.57 5.59
CA ASN A 25 -17.43 8.30 4.47
C ASN A 25 -17.40 6.80 4.18
N VAL A 26 -17.24 6.45 2.90
CA VAL A 26 -17.11 5.06 2.44
C VAL A 26 -15.69 4.79 1.97
N TYR A 27 -15.16 3.63 2.34
CA TYR A 27 -13.84 3.14 1.99
C TYR A 27 -13.98 1.81 1.27
N GLU A 28 -13.97 1.83 -0.07
CA GLU A 28 -14.19 0.66 -0.92
C GLU A 28 -12.88 0.04 -1.46
N HIS A 29 -11.76 0.73 -1.25
CA HIS A 29 -10.45 0.38 -1.82
C HIS A 29 -9.32 0.61 -0.82
N ASP A 30 -8.26 -0.18 -0.94
CA ASP A 30 -6.99 0.10 -0.27
C ASP A 30 -6.38 1.43 -0.75
N ASP A 31 -5.84 2.21 0.18
CA ASP A 31 -5.20 3.50 -0.10
C ASP A 31 -3.68 3.41 -0.31
N GLY A 32 -3.07 2.26 -0.01
CA GLY A 32 -1.63 2.05 -0.08
C GLY A 32 -1.05 1.90 -1.49
N LEU A 33 -1.88 1.83 -2.53
CA LEU A 33 -1.44 1.62 -3.91
C LEU A 33 -0.72 2.84 -4.49
N ARG A 34 0.53 2.65 -4.94
CA ARG A 34 1.32 3.63 -5.68
C ARG A 34 1.46 3.18 -7.14
N ALA A 35 0.48 3.52 -7.98
CA ALA A 35 0.44 3.07 -9.39
C ALA A 35 1.63 3.60 -10.22
N ASP A 36 2.18 4.77 -9.86
CA ASP A 36 3.29 5.44 -10.55
C ASP A 36 4.69 5.03 -10.03
N ALA A 37 4.76 3.98 -9.22
CA ALA A 37 6.00 3.48 -8.63
C ALA A 37 6.97 2.96 -9.71
N SER A 38 8.22 3.41 -9.63
CA SER A 38 9.30 3.04 -10.56
C SER A 38 10.61 2.79 -9.81
N LEU A 39 11.49 1.98 -10.39
CA LEU A 39 12.79 1.66 -9.80
C LEU A 39 13.65 2.93 -9.64
N GLU A 40 13.55 3.86 -10.60
CA GLU A 40 14.28 5.13 -10.59
C GLU A 40 13.86 6.04 -9.42
N LYS A 41 12.56 6.08 -9.10
CA LYS A 41 12.06 6.82 -7.93
C LYS A 41 12.47 6.13 -6.63
N LEU A 42 12.38 4.80 -6.57
CA LEU A 42 12.75 4.02 -5.37
C LEU A 42 14.25 4.13 -5.05
N ALA A 43 15.12 4.12 -6.06
CA ALA A 43 16.57 4.22 -5.90
C ALA A 43 17.02 5.56 -5.31
N LYS A 44 16.20 6.62 -5.41
CA LYS A 44 16.49 7.94 -4.85
C LYS A 44 16.10 8.08 -3.37
N LEU A 45 15.43 7.08 -2.80
CA LEU A 45 14.98 7.13 -1.41
C LEU A 45 16.17 6.95 -0.45
N ARG A 46 16.22 7.79 0.58
CA ARG A 46 17.23 7.70 1.62
C ARG A 46 16.89 6.57 2.60
N PRO A 47 17.89 5.84 3.11
CA PRO A 47 17.70 4.90 4.20
C PRO A 47 17.09 5.57 5.43
N VAL A 48 16.17 4.88 6.11
CA VAL A 48 15.44 5.45 7.26
C VAL A 48 16.03 5.03 8.60
N PHE A 49 16.41 3.75 8.73
CA PHE A 49 16.88 3.17 10.00
C PHE A 49 18.37 3.40 10.23
N ASP A 50 19.22 2.87 9.35
CA ASP A 50 20.66 3.15 9.32
C ASP A 50 20.93 4.14 8.18
N ARG A 51 21.09 5.43 8.52
CA ARG A 51 21.23 6.49 7.52
C ARG A 51 22.58 6.47 6.78
N PRO A 52 23.73 6.21 7.45
CA PRO A 52 25.02 6.19 6.76
C PRO A 52 25.17 5.07 5.73
N VAL A 53 24.72 3.85 6.02
CA VAL A 53 25.01 2.66 5.19
C VAL A 53 23.82 1.72 4.97
N GLY A 54 22.65 2.04 5.53
CA GLY A 54 21.48 1.19 5.45
C GLY A 54 20.92 1.04 4.03
N ARG A 55 20.10 0.00 3.85
CA ARG A 55 19.39 -0.30 2.59
C ARG A 55 17.87 -0.23 2.71
N VAL A 56 17.36 -0.07 3.94
CA VAL A 56 15.93 -0.06 4.22
C VAL A 56 15.40 1.36 4.09
N THR A 57 14.43 1.54 3.19
CA THR A 57 13.80 2.82 2.86
C THR A 57 12.29 2.70 3.03
N ALA A 58 11.59 3.84 3.06
CA ALA A 58 10.13 3.84 3.08
C ALA A 58 9.49 3.22 1.82
N GLY A 59 10.25 3.05 0.73
CA GLY A 59 9.74 2.46 -0.52
C GLY A 59 9.86 0.94 -0.58
N ASN A 60 10.70 0.32 0.26
CA ASN A 60 10.89 -1.13 0.31
C ASN A 60 10.45 -1.77 1.64
N SER A 61 9.83 -0.98 2.50
CA SER A 61 9.24 -1.42 3.76
C SER A 61 7.72 -1.51 3.62
N ALA A 62 7.08 -2.29 4.49
CA ALA A 62 5.62 -2.26 4.61
C ALA A 62 5.16 -0.85 5.06
N GLN A 63 3.97 -0.46 4.61
CA GLN A 63 3.33 0.76 5.07
C GLN A 63 2.75 0.52 6.48
N VAL A 64 2.60 1.59 7.25
CA VAL A 64 1.79 1.55 8.47
C VAL A 64 0.35 1.71 8.01
N THR A 65 -0.50 0.73 8.33
CA THR A 65 -1.87 0.63 7.82
C THR A 65 -2.81 0.16 8.91
N ASP A 66 -4.06 0.59 8.83
CA ASP A 66 -5.17 0.12 9.67
C ASP A 66 -6.07 -0.82 8.83
N GLY A 67 -6.54 -1.92 9.43
CA GLY A 67 -7.37 -2.89 8.72
C GLY A 67 -7.84 -4.04 9.62
N ALA A 68 -8.85 -4.77 9.15
CA ALA A 68 -9.41 -5.94 9.82
C ALA A 68 -9.75 -7.04 8.80
N ALA A 69 -9.76 -8.30 9.26
CA ALA A 69 -10.17 -9.45 8.45
C ALA A 69 -10.91 -10.47 9.33
N ALA A 70 -11.82 -11.23 8.73
CA ALA A 70 -12.58 -12.29 9.38
C ALA A 70 -12.59 -13.56 8.52
N LEU A 71 -12.61 -14.73 9.17
CA LEU A 71 -12.73 -16.05 8.53
C LEU A 71 -13.70 -16.90 9.35
N LEU A 72 -14.51 -17.72 8.67
CA LEU A 72 -15.51 -18.62 9.26
C LEU A 72 -14.98 -20.03 9.46
#